data_AF-A0A1E7EN03-F1
#
_entry.id   AF-A0A1E7EN03-F1
#
_cell.length_a   1.000
_cell.length_b   1.000
_cell.length_c   1.000
_cell.angle_alpha   90.00
_cell.angle_beta   90.00
_cell.angle_gamma   90.00
#
_symmetry.space_group_name_H-M   'P 1'
#
loop_
_entity.id
_entity.type
_entity.pdbx_description
1 polymer ?
#
loop_
_entity_poly.entity_id
_entity_poly.type
_entity_poly.pdbx_seq_one_letter_code
_entity_poly.pdbx_strand_id
1 'polypeptide(L)'
;MSPLSSPTSSNSSASASASVHHRYAQRLNNGAANCINIRQYDQAITFLAKALKLSEIQQTDEEQLLLITTAECHSHKCCSIDSSIVFSEYDSINDSGISDGRGNFIYRQPICVTSRTMYQFHNMGSTLSLIITFNLAIAHHLKAIASSSSDKGSDARIVDNALRFYELANEYHQRLQPHNRKSLRLDMIVYNNLSNIYRYHKQGQLQQHEERYQQCLDRLHSTIMLAVDHNKQQHHHHHHHHHVQRSIDTDIEFFEYCNDSLIDIKEGFLQNISLVTSQQRECFPNAA
;
A
#
# COMPACT_ATOMS: atom_id res chain seq x y z
N MET A 1 27.53 54.01 5.64
CA MET A 1 27.46 52.99 6.71
C MET A 1 26.01 52.59 6.86
N SER A 2 25.62 51.48 6.24
CA SER A 2 24.25 50.96 6.31
C SER A 2 24.15 49.98 7.48
N PRO A 3 23.07 50.03 8.29
CA PRO A 3 22.95 49.16 9.44
C PRO A 3 22.64 47.72 8.99
N LEU A 4 23.42 46.75 9.47
CA LEU A 4 23.11 45.34 9.35
C LEU A 4 21.83 45.05 10.15
N SER A 5 20.73 44.80 9.45
CA SER A 5 19.49 44.28 10.03
C SER A 5 19.68 42.83 10.48
N SER A 6 19.49 42.59 11.77
CA SER A 6 19.63 41.29 12.42
C SER A 6 18.49 40.34 12.05
N PRO A 7 18.75 39.04 11.79
CA PRO A 7 17.69 38.07 11.52
C PRO A 7 16.93 37.73 12.81
N THR A 8 15.62 37.97 12.82
CA THR A 8 14.70 37.60 13.89
C THR A 8 14.42 36.10 13.87
N SER A 9 14.66 35.41 14.98
CA SER A 9 14.77 33.94 15.13
C SER A 9 13.51 33.24 15.67
N SER A 10 12.30 33.70 15.36
CA SER A 10 11.07 33.28 16.07
C SER A 10 10.32 32.04 15.52
N ASN A 11 10.83 31.31 14.53
CA ASN A 11 10.06 30.25 13.84
C ASN A 11 10.35 28.79 14.26
N SER A 12 11.13 28.53 15.32
CA SER A 12 11.57 27.16 15.65
C SER A 12 10.54 26.28 16.36
N SER A 13 9.53 26.84 17.02
CA SER A 13 8.60 26.06 17.88
C SER A 13 7.50 25.31 17.12
N ALA A 14 6.97 25.87 16.03
CA ALA A 14 5.89 25.25 15.26
C ALA A 14 6.34 23.96 14.54
N SER A 15 7.53 23.99 13.94
CA SER A 15 8.15 22.85 13.24
C SER A 15 8.36 21.64 14.18
N ALA A 16 8.76 21.89 15.43
CA ALA A 16 8.93 20.84 16.42
C ALA A 16 7.60 20.16 16.79
N SER A 17 6.49 20.91 16.85
CA SER A 17 5.17 20.35 17.19
C SER A 17 4.57 19.50 16.06
N ALA A 18 4.72 19.93 14.80
CA ALA A 18 4.30 19.17 13.63
C ALA A 18 5.02 17.80 13.60
N SER A 19 6.32 17.77 13.90
CA SER A 19 7.08 16.53 14.03
C SER A 19 6.55 15.57 15.13
N VAL A 20 5.95 16.07 16.21
CA VAL A 20 5.39 15.21 17.28
C VAL A 20 4.14 14.48 16.80
N HIS A 21 3.20 15.17 16.16
CA HIS A 21 1.99 14.54 15.63
C HIS A 21 2.32 13.50 14.55
N HIS A 22 3.30 13.78 13.68
CA HIS A 22 3.71 12.84 12.63
C HIS A 22 4.16 11.51 13.24
N ARG A 23 5.06 11.60 14.21
CA ARG A 23 5.65 10.43 14.89
C ARG A 23 4.59 9.65 15.64
N TYR A 24 3.62 10.36 16.22
CA TYR A 24 2.54 9.68 16.91
C TYR A 24 1.61 8.94 15.92
N ALA A 25 1.32 9.52 14.76
CA ALA A 25 0.58 8.84 13.69
C ALA A 25 1.32 7.59 13.18
N GLN A 26 2.64 7.67 12.95
CA GLN A 26 3.47 6.49 12.58
C GLN A 26 3.38 5.37 13.62
N ARG A 27 3.46 5.71 14.92
CA ARG A 27 3.33 4.73 16.02
C ARG A 27 1.94 4.12 16.08
N LEU A 28 0.90 4.92 15.90
CA LEU A 28 -0.48 4.43 15.86
C LEU A 28 -0.70 3.49 14.67
N ASN A 29 -0.14 3.79 13.50
CA ASN A 29 -0.17 2.90 12.34
C ASN A 29 0.46 1.54 12.63
N ASN A 30 1.69 1.52 13.18
CA ASN A 30 2.37 0.27 13.50
C ASN A 30 1.66 -0.49 14.63
N GLY A 31 1.10 0.21 15.61
CA GLY A 31 0.26 -0.39 16.64
C GLY A 31 -0.99 -1.05 16.04
N ALA A 32 -1.64 -0.40 15.07
CA ALA A 32 -2.79 -0.95 14.38
C ALA A 32 -2.42 -2.17 13.52
N ALA A 33 -1.25 -2.14 12.86
CA ALA A 33 -0.73 -3.28 12.14
C ALA A 33 -0.58 -4.51 13.05
N ASN A 34 -0.03 -4.33 14.25
CA ASN A 34 0.00 -5.40 15.26
C ASN A 34 -1.40 -5.88 15.65
N CYS A 35 -2.37 -4.98 15.87
CA CYS A 35 -3.76 -5.34 16.13
C CYS A 35 -4.39 -6.17 14.99
N ILE A 36 -4.11 -5.85 13.72
CA ILE A 36 -4.58 -6.59 12.54
C ILE A 36 -4.03 -8.03 12.57
N ASN A 37 -2.73 -8.18 12.84
CA ASN A 37 -2.07 -9.50 12.89
C ASN A 37 -2.65 -10.40 13.98
N ILE A 38 -3.03 -9.84 15.13
CA ILE A 38 -3.71 -10.57 16.22
C ILE A 38 -5.25 -10.59 16.10
N ARG A 39 -5.80 -10.22 14.94
CA ARG A 39 -7.25 -10.21 14.61
C ARG A 39 -8.12 -9.31 15.50
N GLN A 40 -7.54 -8.28 16.11
CA GLN A 40 -8.25 -7.26 16.88
C GLN A 40 -8.65 -6.07 15.99
N TYR A 41 -9.50 -6.34 15.00
CA TYR A 41 -9.80 -5.39 13.93
C TYR A 41 -10.45 -4.08 14.42
N ASP A 42 -11.31 -4.13 15.44
CA ASP A 42 -11.94 -2.93 16.00
C ASP A 42 -10.92 -1.97 16.66
N GLN A 43 -9.93 -2.53 17.35
CA GLN A 43 -8.86 -1.73 17.94
C GLN A 43 -7.95 -1.15 16.85
N ALA A 44 -7.65 -1.92 15.81
CA ALA A 44 -6.88 -1.45 14.66
C ALA A 44 -7.58 -0.25 13.98
N ILE A 45 -8.88 -0.36 13.68
CA ILE A 45 -9.68 0.71 13.08
C ILE A 45 -9.64 1.96 13.96
N THR A 46 -9.74 1.81 15.28
CA THR A 46 -9.66 2.93 16.24
C THR A 46 -8.30 3.62 16.20
N PHE A 47 -7.20 2.87 16.15
CA PHE A 47 -5.85 3.43 16.05
C PHE A 47 -5.62 4.13 14.71
N LEU A 48 -6.07 3.54 13.61
CA LEU A 48 -5.91 4.11 12.28
C LEU A 48 -6.75 5.36 12.07
N ALA A 49 -7.98 5.40 12.58
CA ALA A 49 -8.80 6.61 12.53
C ALA A 49 -8.15 7.77 13.29
N LYS A 50 -7.52 7.49 14.45
CA LYS A 50 -6.73 8.48 15.19
C LYS A 50 -5.49 8.91 14.41
N ALA A 51 -4.77 7.97 13.80
CA ALA A 51 -3.59 8.25 12.99
C ALA A 51 -3.94 9.13 11.78
N LEU A 52 -5.05 8.84 11.09
CA LEU A 52 -5.52 9.60 9.94
C LEU A 52 -5.83 11.05 10.32
N LYS A 53 -6.60 11.25 11.40
CA LYS A 53 -6.90 12.60 11.93
C LYS A 53 -5.64 13.40 12.27
N LEU A 54 -4.63 12.74 12.83
CA LEU A 54 -3.34 13.38 13.13
C LEU A 54 -2.57 13.74 11.85
N SER A 55 -2.66 12.93 10.80
CA SER A 55 -2.03 13.22 9.50
C SER A 55 -2.72 14.38 8.75
N GLU A 56 -4.04 14.53 8.90
CA GLU A 56 -4.80 15.63 8.29
C GLU A 56 -4.46 16.99 8.90
N ILE A 57 -4.27 17.06 10.22
CA ILE A 57 -3.85 18.29 10.92
C ILE A 57 -2.53 18.83 10.34
N GLN A 58 -1.65 17.95 9.86
CA GLN A 58 -0.38 18.37 9.27
C GLN A 58 -0.54 18.93 7.86
N GLN A 59 -1.48 18.38 7.08
CA GLN A 59 -1.71 18.83 5.71
C GLN A 59 -2.27 20.26 5.67
N THR A 60 -3.14 20.63 6.62
CA THR A 60 -3.72 21.98 6.68
C THR A 60 -2.70 23.08 7.00
N ASP A 61 -1.64 22.72 7.72
CA ASP A 61 -0.55 23.64 8.09
C ASP A 61 0.51 23.72 6.97
N GLU A 62 0.78 22.61 6.26
CA GLU A 62 1.74 22.54 5.15
C GLU A 62 1.21 23.13 3.84
N GLU A 63 -0.08 23.03 3.52
CA GLU A 63 -0.66 23.68 2.33
C GLU A 63 -0.50 25.21 2.35
N GLN A 64 -0.42 25.81 3.54
CA GLN A 64 -0.14 27.24 3.69
C GLN A 64 1.35 27.59 3.57
N LEU A 65 2.25 26.61 3.69
CA LEU A 65 3.71 26.76 3.57
C LEU A 65 4.27 26.23 2.24
N LEU A 66 3.41 25.73 1.35
CA LEU A 66 3.72 24.97 0.13
C LEU A 66 4.55 25.71 -0.94
N LEU A 67 5.03 26.93 -0.66
CA LEU A 67 5.99 27.65 -1.49
C LEU A 67 7.44 27.57 -1.03
N ILE A 68 7.73 27.05 0.16
CA ILE A 68 9.10 27.12 0.71
C ILE A 68 9.52 25.74 1.22
N THR A 69 10.04 24.94 0.28
CA THR A 69 10.97 23.83 0.54
C THR A 69 10.54 22.87 1.65
N THR A 70 9.58 21.98 1.37
CA THR A 70 9.58 20.69 2.06
C THR A 70 10.92 20.05 1.74
N ALA A 71 11.80 19.97 2.74
CA ALA A 71 13.00 19.16 2.65
C ALA A 71 12.54 17.71 2.47
N GLU A 72 12.33 17.32 1.22
CA GLU A 72 12.06 15.94 0.84
C GLU A 72 13.13 15.09 1.52
N CYS A 73 12.72 13.96 2.09
CA CYS A 73 13.68 13.02 2.63
C CYS A 73 14.64 12.64 1.50
N HIS A 74 15.86 13.21 1.52
CA HIS A 74 16.86 13.00 0.48
C HIS A 74 17.24 11.51 0.39
N SER A 75 16.99 10.76 1.48
CA SER A 75 16.94 9.30 1.46
C SER A 75 15.59 8.82 0.92
N HIS A 76 15.34 8.99 -0.39
CA HIS A 76 14.15 8.46 -1.06
C HIS A 76 13.95 6.95 -0.81
N LYS A 77 15.03 6.23 -0.48
CA LYS A 77 15.01 4.78 -0.23
C LYS A 77 14.22 4.42 1.03
N CYS A 78 14.38 5.11 2.16
CA CYS A 78 13.78 4.67 3.43
C CYS A 78 12.34 5.14 3.68
N CYS A 79 11.85 6.12 2.91
CA CYS A 79 10.47 6.62 3.03
C CYS A 79 9.57 6.14 1.90
N SER A 80 10.08 5.26 1.02
CA SER A 80 9.29 4.71 -0.08
C SER A 80 8.21 3.76 0.46
N ILE A 81 7.08 3.74 -0.24
CA ILE A 81 6.00 2.79 0.04
C ILE A 81 6.49 1.35 -0.15
N ASP A 82 7.31 1.08 -1.17
CA ASP A 82 7.86 -0.26 -1.44
C ASP A 82 8.72 -0.75 -0.27
N SER A 83 9.57 0.10 0.30
CA SER A 83 10.36 -0.28 1.48
C SER A 83 9.50 -0.58 2.71
N SER A 84 8.35 0.09 2.85
CA SER A 84 7.40 -0.18 3.93
C SER A 84 6.66 -1.52 3.72
N ILE A 85 6.29 -1.83 2.48
CA ILE A 85 5.66 -3.10 2.11
C ILE A 85 6.62 -4.27 2.35
N VAL A 86 7.85 -4.18 1.81
CA VAL A 86 8.89 -5.20 1.96
C VAL A 86 9.15 -5.48 3.44
N PHE A 87 9.31 -4.44 4.26
CA PHE A 87 9.51 -4.58 5.71
C PHE A 87 8.39 -5.37 6.38
N SER A 88 7.15 -5.15 5.95
CA SER A 88 5.97 -5.81 6.55
C SER A 88 5.86 -7.29 6.17
N GLU A 89 6.35 -7.66 4.99
CA GLU A 89 6.35 -9.05 4.53
C GLU A 89 7.37 -9.90 5.31
N TYR A 90 8.52 -9.35 5.67
CA TYR A 90 9.55 -10.06 6.45
C TYR A 90 9.09 -10.47 7.85
N ASP A 91 8.29 -9.63 8.51
CA ASP A 91 7.79 -9.95 9.85
C ASP A 91 6.73 -11.08 9.84
N SER A 92 6.31 -11.53 8.65
CA SER A 92 5.09 -12.33 8.44
C SER A 92 5.34 -13.77 7.97
N ILE A 93 6.58 -14.25 8.06
CA ILE A 93 7.06 -15.54 7.52
C ILE A 93 6.23 -16.77 7.97
N ASN A 94 5.36 -16.64 8.99
CA ASN A 94 4.57 -17.75 9.53
C ASN A 94 3.09 -17.79 9.12
N ASP A 95 2.57 -16.82 8.37
CA ASP A 95 1.17 -16.82 7.89
C ASP A 95 1.14 -16.92 6.37
N SER A 96 1.55 -18.08 5.85
CA SER A 96 1.52 -18.40 4.42
C SER A 96 0.06 -18.43 3.94
N GLY A 97 -0.39 -17.27 3.46
CA GLY A 97 -1.64 -16.99 2.76
C GLY A 97 -2.67 -18.10 2.83
N ILE A 98 -3.51 -18.10 3.87
CA ILE A 98 -4.66 -19.01 3.94
C ILE A 98 -5.57 -18.67 2.75
N SER A 99 -5.53 -19.53 1.73
CA SER A 99 -6.56 -19.56 0.70
C SER A 99 -7.89 -19.81 1.40
N ASP A 100 -8.92 -19.07 1.03
CA ASP A 100 -10.27 -19.17 1.61
C ASP A 100 -10.98 -20.51 1.30
N GLY A 101 -10.23 -21.55 0.92
CA GLY A 101 -10.73 -22.81 0.37
C GLY A 101 -11.35 -22.67 -1.03
N ARG A 102 -11.53 -21.45 -1.53
CA ARG A 102 -12.08 -21.14 -2.86
C ARG A 102 -11.00 -20.69 -3.84
N GLY A 103 -9.73 -20.86 -3.46
CA GLY A 103 -8.57 -20.50 -4.29
C GLY A 103 -8.32 -19.01 -4.39
N ASN A 104 -8.96 -18.18 -3.54
CA ASN A 104 -8.79 -16.74 -3.64
C ASN A 104 -7.64 -16.26 -2.77
N PHE A 105 -6.64 -15.69 -3.42
CA PHE A 105 -5.56 -15.00 -2.71
C PHE A 105 -6.02 -13.60 -2.29
N ILE A 106 -5.90 -13.28 -0.99
CA ILE A 106 -6.16 -11.97 -0.41
C ILE A 106 -4.88 -11.55 0.31
N TYR A 107 -4.36 -10.37 0.01
CA TYR A 107 -3.25 -9.81 0.77
C TYR A 107 -3.76 -9.37 2.14
N ARG A 108 -3.21 -9.94 3.22
CA ARG A 108 -3.68 -9.74 4.60
C ARG A 108 -2.74 -8.89 5.46
N GLN A 109 -1.56 -8.59 4.94
CA GLN A 109 -0.53 -7.96 5.74
C GLN A 109 -0.73 -6.44 5.80
N PRO A 110 -0.80 -5.83 6.99
CA PRO A 110 -0.77 -4.38 7.11
C PRO A 110 0.61 -3.82 6.76
N ILE A 111 0.65 -2.61 6.20
CA ILE A 111 1.90 -1.92 5.88
C ILE A 111 2.40 -1.15 7.12
N CYS A 112 3.57 -1.52 7.60
CA CYS A 112 4.26 -0.88 8.72
C CYS A 112 5.23 0.20 8.23
N VAL A 113 5.35 1.28 9.01
CA VAL A 113 6.44 2.25 8.87
C VAL A 113 7.70 1.64 9.44
N THR A 114 8.80 1.65 8.67
CA THR A 114 10.04 1.00 9.11
C THR A 114 10.61 1.66 10.37
N SER A 115 11.25 0.86 11.22
CA SER A 115 11.96 1.35 12.41
C SER A 115 12.96 2.45 12.06
N ARG A 116 13.66 2.32 10.93
CA ARG A 116 14.61 3.33 10.45
C ARG A 116 13.93 4.68 10.22
N THR A 117 12.80 4.69 9.51
CA THR A 117 12.00 5.90 9.25
C THR A 117 11.55 6.57 10.54
N MET A 118 11.11 5.77 11.53
CA MET A 118 10.70 6.29 12.84
C MET A 118 11.86 6.85 13.66
N TYR A 119 13.01 6.17 13.70
CA TYR A 119 14.20 6.60 14.47
C TYR A 119 14.86 7.84 13.87
N GLN A 120 14.86 7.96 12.55
CA GLN A 120 15.41 9.12 11.84
C GLN A 120 14.42 10.29 11.76
N PHE A 121 13.22 10.12 12.33
CA PHE A 121 12.17 11.13 12.38
C PHE A 121 11.78 11.66 10.99
N HIS A 122 11.80 10.79 9.99
CA HIS A 122 11.47 11.20 8.64
C HIS A 122 9.98 11.50 8.51
N ASN A 123 9.67 12.65 7.91
CA ASN A 123 8.33 12.99 7.49
C ASN A 123 8.00 12.22 6.20
N MET A 124 7.05 11.31 6.28
CA MET A 124 6.55 10.55 5.13
C MET A 124 5.44 11.29 4.38
N GLY A 125 4.96 12.42 4.91
CA GLY A 125 3.91 13.25 4.33
C GLY A 125 2.69 12.44 3.91
N SER A 126 2.23 12.69 2.69
CA SER A 126 1.12 12.01 2.03
C SER A 126 1.33 10.49 1.84
N THR A 127 2.57 9.99 1.86
CA THR A 127 2.83 8.54 1.87
C THR A 127 2.32 7.89 3.16
N LEU A 128 2.41 8.58 4.31
CA LEU A 128 1.84 8.06 5.56
C LEU A 128 0.31 7.99 5.49
N SER A 129 -0.34 9.01 4.93
CA SER A 129 -1.79 9.01 4.74
C SER A 129 -2.24 7.87 3.82
N LEU A 130 -1.48 7.58 2.76
CA LEU A 130 -1.70 6.40 1.91
C LEU A 130 -1.62 5.09 2.72
N ILE A 131 -0.55 4.90 3.50
CA ILE A 131 -0.35 3.70 4.33
C ILE A 131 -1.50 3.51 5.32
N ILE A 132 -1.87 4.57 6.05
CA ILE A 132 -2.97 4.52 7.03
C ILE A 132 -4.28 4.17 6.35
N THR A 133 -4.57 4.78 5.20
CA THR A 133 -5.79 4.53 4.43
C THR A 133 -5.86 3.09 3.92
N PHE A 134 -4.74 2.57 3.40
CA PHE A 134 -4.64 1.17 2.99
C PHE A 134 -4.87 0.21 4.17
N ASN A 135 -4.27 0.49 5.32
CA ASN A 135 -4.45 -0.31 6.53
C ASN A 135 -5.88 -0.23 7.10
N LEU A 136 -6.62 0.88 6.88
CA LEU A 136 -8.05 0.93 7.19
C LEU A 136 -8.82 -0.02 6.28
N ALA A 137 -8.53 -0.01 4.98
CA ALA A 137 -9.16 -0.88 4.01
C ALA A 137 -8.96 -2.36 4.37
N ILE A 138 -7.73 -2.76 4.70
CA ILE A 138 -7.41 -4.15 5.06
C ILE A 138 -8.07 -4.56 6.39
N ALA A 139 -8.10 -3.69 7.39
CA ALA A 139 -8.74 -3.98 8.67
C ALA A 139 -10.25 -4.22 8.50
N HIS A 140 -10.93 -3.39 7.72
CA HIS A 140 -12.35 -3.59 7.39
C HIS A 140 -12.56 -4.85 6.55
N HIS A 141 -11.72 -5.12 5.55
CA HIS A 141 -11.83 -6.29 4.68
C HIS A 141 -11.69 -7.59 5.49
N LEU A 142 -10.65 -7.69 6.32
CA LEU A 142 -10.43 -8.86 7.17
C LEU A 142 -11.53 -9.02 8.24
N LYS A 143 -12.04 -7.91 8.78
CA LYS A 143 -13.19 -7.93 9.67
C LYS A 143 -14.44 -8.50 8.99
N ALA A 144 -14.74 -8.08 7.76
CA ALA A 144 -15.88 -8.59 7.00
C ALA A 144 -15.76 -10.10 6.76
N ILE A 145 -14.57 -10.59 6.40
CA ILE A 145 -14.31 -12.03 6.24
C ILE A 145 -14.56 -12.79 7.54
N ALA A 146 -14.09 -12.27 8.68
CA ALA A 146 -14.29 -12.89 9.99
C ALA A 146 -15.77 -12.90 10.42
N SER A 147 -16.51 -11.83 10.13
CA SER A 147 -17.93 -11.67 10.51
C SER A 147 -18.90 -12.50 9.68
N SER A 148 -18.50 -12.92 8.47
CA SER A 148 -19.32 -13.69 7.50
C SER A 148 -19.96 -14.98 8.04
N SER A 149 -19.54 -15.42 9.22
CA SER A 149 -20.05 -16.59 9.92
C SER A 149 -21.26 -16.33 10.85
N SER A 150 -21.54 -15.08 11.24
CA SER A 150 -22.44 -14.83 12.40
C SER A 150 -23.69 -13.97 12.15
N ASP A 151 -23.69 -13.02 11.20
CA ASP A 151 -24.88 -12.18 10.91
C ASP A 151 -24.78 -11.49 9.54
N LYS A 152 -25.83 -11.58 8.70
CA LYS A 152 -25.81 -11.08 7.31
C LYS A 152 -26.00 -9.56 7.20
N GLY A 153 -26.49 -8.89 8.23
CA GLY A 153 -26.86 -7.46 8.17
C GLY A 153 -25.70 -6.49 8.41
N SER A 154 -24.79 -6.80 9.36
CA SER A 154 -23.66 -5.92 9.70
C SER A 154 -22.57 -5.89 8.64
N ASP A 155 -22.51 -6.92 7.80
CA ASP A 155 -21.40 -7.15 6.89
C ASP A 155 -21.36 -6.13 5.74
N ALA A 156 -22.52 -5.71 5.22
CA ALA A 156 -22.59 -4.77 4.10
C ALA A 156 -21.84 -3.46 4.40
N ARG A 157 -22.07 -2.86 5.57
CA ARG A 157 -21.39 -1.62 5.98
C ARG A 157 -19.89 -1.79 6.14
N ILE A 158 -19.44 -2.96 6.60
CA ILE A 158 -18.01 -3.22 6.78
C ILE A 158 -17.34 -3.34 5.40
N VAL A 159 -18.00 -4.03 4.47
CA VAL A 159 -17.55 -4.18 3.08
C VAL A 159 -17.53 -2.83 2.36
N ASP A 160 -18.57 -2.01 2.50
CA ASP A 160 -18.64 -0.65 1.94
C ASP A 160 -17.46 0.21 2.40
N ASN A 161 -17.14 0.16 3.69
CA ASN A 161 -16.02 0.91 4.25
C ASN A 161 -14.68 0.42 3.68
N ALA A 162 -14.45 -0.89 3.61
CA ALA A 162 -13.25 -1.43 3.01
C ALA A 162 -13.11 -1.03 1.54
N LEU A 163 -14.20 -1.09 0.77
CA LEU A 163 -14.21 -0.68 -0.63
C LEU A 163 -13.85 0.81 -0.77
N ARG A 164 -14.52 1.68 -0.02
CA ARG A 164 -14.25 3.13 0.00
C ARG A 164 -12.80 3.45 0.35
N PHE A 165 -12.23 2.76 1.33
CA PHE A 165 -10.84 2.99 1.72
C PHE A 165 -9.83 2.45 0.69
N TYR A 166 -10.10 1.34 0.02
CA TYR A 166 -9.24 0.89 -1.09
C TYR A 166 -9.28 1.86 -2.27
N GLU A 167 -10.46 2.38 -2.62
CA GLU A 167 -10.62 3.38 -3.68
C GLU A 167 -9.86 4.67 -3.32
N LEU A 168 -9.98 5.15 -2.08
CA LEU A 168 -9.25 6.32 -1.60
C LEU A 168 -7.73 6.08 -1.57
N ALA A 169 -7.27 4.89 -1.15
CA ALA A 169 -5.86 4.53 -1.18
C ALA A 169 -5.32 4.52 -2.62
N ASN A 170 -6.08 3.99 -3.58
CA ASN A 170 -5.71 4.02 -5.00
C ASN A 170 -5.62 5.46 -5.52
N GLU A 171 -6.57 6.33 -5.16
CA GLU A 171 -6.56 7.74 -5.51
C GLU A 171 -5.32 8.46 -4.95
N TYR A 172 -4.97 8.23 -3.68
CA TYR A 172 -3.74 8.76 -3.10
C TYR A 172 -2.49 8.23 -3.81
N HIS A 173 -2.46 6.93 -4.12
CA HIS A 173 -1.34 6.34 -4.84
C HIS A 173 -1.13 7.01 -6.22
N GLN A 174 -2.22 7.29 -6.93
CA GLN A 174 -2.18 7.96 -8.24
C GLN A 174 -1.72 9.43 -8.14
N ARG A 175 -2.09 10.15 -7.07
CA ARG A 175 -1.69 11.55 -6.85
C ARG A 175 -0.24 11.72 -6.44
N LEU A 176 0.31 10.77 -5.68
CA LEU A 176 1.66 10.84 -5.13
C LEU A 176 2.79 10.83 -6.16
N GLN A 177 2.49 10.65 -7.45
CA GLN A 177 3.46 10.24 -8.47
C GLN A 177 3.38 11.06 -9.76
N PRO A 178 3.78 12.36 -9.77
CA PRO A 178 3.97 13.09 -11.02
C PRO A 178 5.21 12.61 -11.81
N HIS A 179 6.15 11.90 -11.16
CA HIS A 179 7.43 11.47 -11.74
C HIS A 179 7.60 9.95 -11.82
N ASN A 180 6.66 9.29 -12.51
CA ASN A 180 6.83 7.99 -13.19
C ASN A 180 7.41 6.79 -12.39
N ARG A 181 7.38 6.77 -11.05
CA ARG A 181 7.88 5.66 -10.22
C ARG A 181 6.79 5.02 -9.37
N LYS A 182 5.65 4.69 -10.00
CA LYS A 182 4.54 4.00 -9.34
C LYS A 182 5.01 2.69 -8.74
N SER A 183 4.54 2.39 -7.52
CA SER A 183 4.82 1.11 -6.87
C SER A 183 3.93 0.06 -7.52
N LEU A 184 4.49 -0.69 -8.48
CA LEU A 184 3.79 -1.79 -9.13
C LEU A 184 3.32 -2.82 -8.09
N ARG A 185 4.08 -3.00 -7.00
CA ARG A 185 3.71 -3.90 -5.91
C ARG A 185 2.45 -3.43 -5.19
N LEU A 186 2.34 -2.15 -4.84
CA LEU A 186 1.12 -1.64 -4.22
C LEU A 186 -0.07 -1.74 -5.16
N ASP A 187 0.10 -1.41 -6.45
CA ASP A 187 -0.95 -1.59 -7.46
C ASP A 187 -1.47 -3.03 -7.48
N MET A 188 -0.57 -4.01 -7.54
CA MET A 188 -0.94 -5.43 -7.53
C MET A 188 -1.73 -5.81 -6.27
N ILE A 189 -1.27 -5.38 -5.10
CA ILE A 189 -1.93 -5.64 -3.82
C ILE A 189 -3.34 -5.01 -3.80
N VAL A 190 -3.46 -3.73 -4.17
CA VAL A 190 -4.72 -2.98 -4.12
C VAL A 190 -5.73 -3.56 -5.11
N TYR A 191 -5.36 -3.80 -6.37
CA TYR A 191 -6.29 -4.32 -7.36
C TYR A 191 -6.71 -5.76 -7.09
N ASN A 192 -5.82 -6.59 -6.53
CA ASN A 192 -6.22 -7.93 -6.09
C ASN A 192 -7.21 -7.88 -4.92
N ASN A 193 -6.98 -7.03 -3.92
CA ASN A 193 -7.90 -6.94 -2.79
C ASN A 193 -9.24 -6.29 -3.19
N LEU A 194 -9.22 -5.31 -4.11
CA LEU A 194 -10.42 -4.71 -4.70
C LEU A 194 -11.24 -5.72 -5.50
N SER A 195 -10.61 -6.57 -6.33
CA SER A 195 -11.36 -7.58 -7.08
C SER A 195 -12.05 -8.57 -6.12
N ASN A 196 -11.37 -8.96 -5.04
CA ASN A 196 -11.95 -9.80 -4.01
C ASN A 196 -13.16 -9.14 -3.34
N ILE A 197 -13.09 -7.85 -3.01
CA ILE A 197 -14.18 -7.17 -2.31
C ILE A 197 -15.40 -6.92 -3.22
N TYR A 198 -15.18 -6.54 -4.48
CA TYR A 198 -16.29 -6.38 -5.44
C TYR A 198 -17.04 -7.69 -5.66
N ARG A 199 -16.33 -8.83 -5.65
CA ARG A 199 -16.97 -10.15 -5.72
C ARG A 199 -17.77 -10.47 -4.45
N TYR A 200 -17.33 -10.01 -3.28
CA TYR A 200 -18.06 -10.20 -2.02
C TYR A 200 -19.33 -9.32 -1.94
N HIS A 201 -19.30 -8.12 -2.52
CA HIS A 201 -20.37 -7.13 -2.47
C HIS A 201 -21.57 -7.39 -3.43
N LYS A 202 -21.88 -8.65 -3.79
CA LYS A 202 -22.90 -8.98 -4.82
C LYS A 202 -24.38 -8.72 -4.44
N GLN A 203 -24.69 -7.97 -3.38
CA GLN A 203 -26.08 -7.69 -3.01
C GLN A 203 -26.64 -6.49 -3.80
N GLY A 204 -27.51 -6.77 -4.78
CA GLY A 204 -28.47 -5.81 -5.33
C GLY A 204 -28.03 -4.96 -6.53
N GLN A 205 -26.73 -4.78 -6.79
CA GLN A 205 -26.21 -3.99 -7.93
C GLN A 205 -25.26 -4.81 -8.82
N LEU A 206 -25.73 -5.96 -9.30
CA LEU A 206 -24.91 -6.96 -10.01
C LEU A 206 -24.10 -6.38 -11.18
N GLN A 207 -24.67 -5.48 -11.99
CA GLN A 207 -24.02 -5.06 -13.24
C GLN A 207 -22.82 -4.12 -13.00
N GLN A 208 -22.96 -3.12 -12.12
CA GLN A 208 -21.89 -2.15 -11.86
C GLN A 208 -20.71 -2.79 -11.12
N HIS A 209 -20.98 -3.68 -10.16
CA HIS A 209 -19.93 -4.37 -9.42
C HIS A 209 -19.17 -5.37 -10.29
N GLU A 210 -19.84 -6.05 -11.21
CA GLU A 210 -19.18 -6.97 -12.14
C GLU A 210 -18.25 -6.20 -13.11
N GLU A 211 -18.67 -5.04 -13.61
CA GLU A 211 -17.81 -4.19 -14.44
C GLU A 211 -16.56 -3.74 -13.66
N ARG A 212 -16.74 -3.26 -12.43
CA ARG A 212 -15.63 -2.82 -11.56
C ARG A 212 -14.69 -3.97 -11.17
N TYR A 213 -15.25 -5.15 -10.93
CA TYR A 213 -14.49 -6.37 -10.70
C TYR A 213 -13.59 -6.69 -11.91
N GLN A 214 -14.16 -6.70 -13.12
CA GLN A 214 -13.41 -6.95 -14.35
C GLN A 214 -12.33 -5.89 -14.57
N GLN A 215 -12.65 -4.61 -14.36
CA GLN A 215 -11.66 -3.52 -14.44
C GLN A 215 -10.49 -3.73 -13.47
N CYS A 216 -10.75 -4.19 -12.24
CA CYS A 216 -9.68 -4.48 -11.28
C CYS A 216 -8.79 -5.63 -11.76
N LEU A 217 -9.37 -6.67 -12.35
CA LEU A 217 -8.62 -7.80 -12.89
C LEU A 217 -7.77 -7.40 -14.10
N ASP A 218 -8.31 -6.60 -15.00
CA ASP A 218 -7.58 -6.11 -16.18
C ASP A 218 -6.39 -5.24 -15.76
N ARG A 219 -6.59 -4.38 -14.75
CA ARG A 219 -5.51 -3.57 -14.15
C ARG A 219 -4.45 -4.45 -13.48
N LEU A 220 -4.87 -5.41 -12.66
CA LEU A 220 -3.96 -6.35 -12.00
C LEU A 220 -3.12 -7.12 -13.02
N HIS A 221 -3.76 -7.64 -14.07
CA HIS A 221 -3.08 -8.36 -15.14
C HIS A 221 -2.08 -7.46 -15.88
N SER A 222 -2.48 -6.24 -16.26
CA SER A 222 -1.58 -5.27 -16.89
C SER A 222 -0.37 -4.94 -16.00
N THR A 223 -0.57 -4.75 -14.69
CA THR A 223 0.52 -4.49 -13.74
C THR A 223 1.47 -5.67 -13.61
N ILE A 224 0.95 -6.90 -13.56
CA ILE A 224 1.76 -8.12 -13.54
C ILE A 224 2.60 -8.23 -14.81
N MET A 225 2.01 -7.97 -15.98
CA MET A 225 2.75 -7.99 -17.25
C MET A 225 3.89 -6.96 -17.26
N LEU A 226 3.64 -5.75 -16.78
CA LEU A 226 4.67 -4.71 -16.64
C LEU A 226 5.79 -5.14 -15.68
N ALA A 227 5.45 -5.75 -14.55
CA ALA A 227 6.44 -6.24 -13.58
C ALA A 227 7.30 -7.37 -14.18
N VAL A 228 6.68 -8.31 -14.91
CA VAL A 228 7.38 -9.40 -15.60
C VAL A 228 8.33 -8.86 -16.67
N ASP A 229 7.88 -7.92 -17.49
CA ASP A 229 8.72 -7.33 -18.53
C ASP A 229 9.88 -6.50 -17.95
N HIS A 230 9.63 -5.78 -16.85
CA HIS A 230 10.69 -5.08 -16.13
C HIS A 230 11.76 -6.05 -15.62
N ASN A 231 11.37 -7.17 -15.02
CA ASN A 231 12.30 -8.19 -14.54
C ASN A 231 13.15 -8.79 -15.68
N LYS A 232 12.54 -9.07 -16.84
CA LYS A 232 13.29 -9.54 -18.03
C LYS A 232 14.34 -8.53 -18.49
N GLN A 233 13.98 -7.24 -18.53
CA GLN A 233 14.91 -6.18 -18.93
C GLN A 233 16.08 -6.04 -17.96
N GLN A 234 15.84 -6.18 -16.65
CA GLN A 234 16.90 -6.16 -15.64
C GLN A 234 17.91 -7.29 -15.83
N HIS A 235 17.47 -8.52 -16.11
CA HIS A 235 18.36 -9.64 -16.37
C HIS A 235 19.26 -9.44 -17.60
N HIS A 236 18.74 -8.81 -18.67
CA HIS A 236 19.54 -8.48 -19.85
C HIS A 236 20.63 -7.45 -19.56
N HIS A 237 20.36 -6.44 -18.72
CA HIS A 237 21.37 -5.45 -18.34
C HIS A 237 22.47 -6.05 -17.46
N HIS A 238 22.15 -7.00 -16.57
CA HIS A 238 23.14 -7.61 -15.69
C HIS A 238 24.17 -8.47 -16.46
N HIS A 239 23.75 -9.17 -17.51
CA HIS A 239 24.66 -9.92 -18.37
C HIS A 239 25.67 -9.04 -19.14
N HIS A 240 25.33 -7.79 -19.44
CA HIS A 240 26.24 -6.86 -20.10
C HIS A 240 27.22 -6.17 -19.14
N HIS A 241 26.83 -5.95 -17.88
CA HIS A 241 27.68 -5.25 -16.90
C HIS A 241 28.67 -6.15 -16.16
N HIS A 242 28.50 -7.48 -16.17
CA HIS A 242 29.48 -8.39 -15.54
C HIS A 242 30.88 -8.36 -16.17
N HIS A 243 31.07 -7.72 -17.33
CA HIS A 243 32.37 -7.54 -17.95
C HIS A 243 33.03 -6.17 -17.67
N VAL A 244 32.31 -5.22 -17.04
CA VAL A 244 32.79 -3.87 -16.76
C VAL A 244 32.27 -3.44 -15.38
N GLN A 245 33.19 -3.40 -14.40
CA GLN A 245 33.08 -2.72 -13.10
C GLN A 245 32.50 -3.50 -11.88
N ARG A 246 33.40 -4.15 -11.12
CA ARG A 246 33.26 -4.33 -9.65
C ARG A 246 33.62 -3.00 -8.96
N SER A 247 32.67 -2.12 -8.66
CA SER A 247 32.97 -0.93 -7.81
C SER A 247 31.77 -0.14 -7.28
N ILE A 248 30.49 -0.57 -7.37
CA ILE A 248 29.37 0.21 -6.79
C ILE A 248 28.32 -0.75 -6.21
N ASP A 249 28.67 -1.43 -5.12
CA ASP A 249 27.78 -2.30 -4.35
C ASP A 249 27.09 -1.50 -3.24
N THR A 250 25.81 -1.16 -3.43
CA THR A 250 24.82 -0.94 -2.34
C THR A 250 23.37 -0.78 -2.85
N ASP A 251 23.17 -0.58 -4.16
CA ASP A 251 21.81 -0.41 -4.73
C ASP A 251 21.22 -1.69 -5.34
N ILE A 252 22.02 -2.71 -5.63
CA ILE A 252 21.57 -3.96 -6.26
C ILE A 252 20.96 -4.94 -5.25
N GLU A 253 21.44 -4.98 -4.00
CA GLU A 253 20.98 -5.94 -2.98
C GLU A 253 19.49 -5.79 -2.60
N PHE A 254 18.91 -4.59 -2.73
CA PHE A 254 17.48 -4.39 -2.46
C PHE A 254 16.58 -4.92 -3.58
N PHE A 255 17.08 -5.00 -4.82
CA PHE A 255 16.31 -5.44 -5.97
C PHE A 255 16.33 -6.96 -6.15
N GLU A 256 17.47 -7.62 -5.89
CA GLU A 256 17.52 -9.10 -5.89
C GLU A 256 16.56 -9.69 -4.83
N TYR A 257 16.43 -9.05 -3.67
CA TYR A 257 15.53 -9.54 -2.62
C TYR A 257 14.04 -9.25 -2.88
N CYS A 258 13.73 -8.17 -3.61
CA CYS A 258 12.35 -7.91 -4.04
C CYS A 258 11.80 -9.01 -4.94
N ASN A 259 12.65 -9.73 -5.68
CA ASN A 259 12.21 -10.79 -6.59
C ASN A 259 11.65 -12.02 -5.85
N ASP A 260 12.27 -12.45 -4.74
CA ASP A 260 11.82 -13.66 -4.04
C ASP A 260 10.44 -13.47 -3.39
N SER A 261 10.20 -12.34 -2.72
CA SER A 261 8.86 -12.02 -2.19
C SER A 261 7.82 -11.77 -3.30
N LEU A 262 8.26 -11.25 -4.46
CA LEU A 262 7.37 -11.09 -5.61
C LEU A 262 6.94 -12.43 -6.18
N ILE A 263 7.72 -13.51 -6.03
CA ILE A 263 7.35 -14.85 -6.51
C ILE A 263 6.13 -15.39 -5.76
N ASP A 264 6.11 -15.34 -4.44
CA ASP A 264 4.98 -15.84 -3.65
C ASP A 264 3.69 -15.06 -3.93
N ILE A 265 3.84 -13.74 -4.03
CA ILE A 265 2.75 -12.82 -4.40
C ILE A 265 2.26 -13.11 -5.83
N LYS A 266 3.18 -13.34 -6.77
CA LYS A 266 2.89 -13.67 -8.16
C LYS A 266 2.16 -14.99 -8.27
N GLU A 267 2.58 -16.05 -7.58
CA GLU A 267 1.91 -17.35 -7.63
C GLU A 267 0.47 -17.26 -7.10
N GLY A 268 0.26 -16.55 -5.99
CA GLY A 268 -1.10 -16.27 -5.48
C GLY A 268 -1.97 -15.50 -6.49
N PHE A 269 -1.41 -14.51 -7.19
CA PHE A 269 -2.14 -13.76 -8.21
C PHE A 269 -2.39 -14.53 -9.51
N LEU A 270 -1.45 -15.37 -9.93
CA LEU A 270 -1.60 -16.22 -11.11
C LEU A 270 -2.71 -17.25 -10.91
N GLN A 271 -2.88 -17.76 -9.68
CA GLN A 271 -4.01 -18.63 -9.34
C GLN A 271 -5.36 -17.90 -9.53
N ASN A 272 -5.46 -16.64 -9.08
CA ASN A 272 -6.65 -15.82 -9.30
C ASN A 272 -6.92 -15.57 -10.80
N ILE A 273 -5.89 -15.27 -11.60
CA ILE A 273 -6.03 -15.07 -13.05
C ILE A 273 -6.44 -16.37 -13.76
N SER A 274 -5.87 -17.50 -13.37
CA SER A 274 -6.25 -18.81 -13.92
C SER A 274 -7.71 -19.13 -13.63
N LEU A 275 -8.20 -18.80 -12.43
CA LEU A 275 -9.60 -18.98 -12.07
C LEU A 275 -10.51 -18.10 -12.96
N VAL A 276 -10.17 -16.83 -13.13
CA VAL A 276 -10.91 -15.88 -13.98
C VAL A 276 -10.96 -16.34 -15.42
N THR A 277 -9.82 -16.73 -15.99
CA THR A 277 -9.74 -17.18 -17.39
C THR A 277 -10.52 -18.47 -17.62
N SER A 278 -10.58 -19.37 -16.63
CA SER A 278 -11.43 -20.57 -16.71
C SER A 278 -12.93 -20.23 -16.66
N GLN A 279 -13.35 -19.33 -15.76
CA GLN A 279 -14.75 -18.89 -15.68
C GLN A 279 -15.21 -18.15 -16.94
N GLN A 280 -14.35 -17.32 -17.55
CA GLN A 280 -14.68 -16.64 -18.81
C GLN A 280 -14.89 -17.62 -19.97
N ARG A 281 -14.14 -18.73 -20.03
CA ARG A 281 -14.36 -19.78 -21.05
C ARG A 281 -15.68 -20.53 -20.86
N GLU A 282 -16.11 -20.74 -19.62
CA GLU A 282 -17.40 -21.37 -19.34
C GLU A 282 -18.59 -20.46 -19.70
N CYS A 283 -18.47 -19.15 -19.46
CA CYS A 283 -19.52 -18.19 -19.79
C CYS A 283 -19.61 -17.88 -21.30
N PHE A 284 -18.52 -18.01 -22.05
CA PHE A 284 -18.46 -17.70 -23.49
C PHE A 284 -17.76 -18.81 -24.30
N PRO A 285 -18.37 -20.00 -24.44
CA PRO A 285 -17.73 -21.14 -25.10
C PRO A 285 -17.47 -20.94 -26.61
N ASN A 286 -18.11 -19.94 -27.24
CA ASN A 286 -18.06 -19.70 -28.68
C ASN A 286 -17.24 -18.46 -29.09
N ALA A 287 -16.45 -17.87 -28.19
CA ALA A 287 -15.68 -16.64 -28.46
C ALA A 287 -14.24 -16.88 -28.96
N ALA A 288 -13.92 -18.11 -29.39
CA ALA A 288 -12.62 -18.49 -29.93
C ALA A 288 -12.62 -18.54 -31.47
#